data_AF-A0A841IHW8-F1
#
_entry.id   AF-A0A841IHW8-F1
#
_cell.length_a   1.000
_cell.length_b   1.000
_cell.length_c   1.000
_cell.angle_alpha   90.00
_cell.angle_beta   90.00
_cell.angle_gamma   90.00
#
_symmetry.space_group_name_H-M   'P 1'
#
loop_
_entity.id
_entity.type
_entity.pdbx_description
1 polymer ?
#
loop_
_entity_poly.entity_id
_entity_poly.type
_entity_poly.pdbx_seq_one_letter_code
_entity_poly.pdbx_strand_id
1 'polypeptide(L)'
;MIEVGDTKNPDGPTLTVPNADWEHLLDQIVSDGTDFGRLHAVFLLDGGFTLTDTGIPNSPTLTYTKAEWDAFRAGVLAGELRGDNPRGVLVTA
;
A
#
# COMPACT_ATOMS: atom_id res chain seq x y z
N MET A 1 -3.42 1.93 -14.14
CA MET A 1 -3.03 2.81 -13.02
C MET A 1 -3.92 2.46 -11.85
N ILE A 2 -3.38 2.46 -10.64
CA ILE A 2 -4.11 2.20 -9.40
C ILE A 2 -4.05 3.46 -8.54
N GLU A 3 -5.19 3.82 -7.96
CA GLU A 3 -5.26 4.88 -6.96
C GLU A 3 -5.19 4.25 -5.57
N VAL A 4 -4.28 4.73 -4.73
CA VAL A 4 -4.07 4.26 -3.37
C VAL A 4 -4.33 5.42 -2.43
N GLY A 5 -5.19 5.22 -1.45
CA GLY A 5 -5.53 6.23 -0.45
C GLY A 5 -5.93 5.59 0.87
N ASP A 6 -6.15 6.42 1.89
CA ASP A 6 -6.77 5.96 3.13
C ASP A 6 -8.30 5.98 2.97
N THR A 7 -8.92 4.81 2.93
CA THR A 7 -10.38 4.71 2.78
C THR A 7 -11.15 5.35 3.94
N LYS A 8 -10.54 5.49 5.12
CA LYS A 8 -11.15 6.18 6.27
C LYS A 8 -11.02 7.71 6.18
N ASN A 9 -10.21 8.21 5.26
CA ASN A 9 -10.03 9.62 4.97
C ASN A 9 -10.21 9.89 3.45
N PRO A 10 -11.45 9.84 2.93
CA PRO A 10 -11.72 9.97 1.50
C PRO A 10 -11.32 11.33 0.91
N ASP A 11 -11.20 12.36 1.75
CA ASP A 11 -10.71 13.69 1.35
C ASP A 11 -9.18 13.82 1.54
N GLY A 12 -8.51 12.75 1.97
CA GLY A 12 -7.09 12.67 2.19
C GLY A 12 -6.26 12.57 0.90
N PRO A 13 -4.93 12.64 1.02
CA PRO A 13 -4.06 12.47 -0.13
C PRO A 13 -4.17 11.05 -0.71
N THR A 14 -4.02 10.94 -2.03
CA THR A 14 -3.92 9.68 -2.75
C THR A 14 -2.60 9.60 -3.53
N LEU A 15 -2.17 8.38 -3.85
CA LEU A 15 -1.09 8.07 -4.77
C LEU A 15 -1.68 7.48 -6.05
N THR A 16 -1.21 7.95 -7.21
CA THR A 16 -1.53 7.30 -8.50
C THR A 16 -0.33 6.50 -8.97
N VAL A 17 -0.44 5.18 -8.88
CA VAL A 17 0.66 4.25 -9.06
C VAL A 17 0.50 3.46 -10.37
N PRO A 18 1.57 3.25 -11.16
CA PRO A 18 1.52 2.30 -12.27
C PRO A 18 1.28 0.87 -11.78
N ASN A 19 0.49 0.10 -12.54
CA ASN A 19 0.13 -1.27 -12.14
C ASN A 19 1.36 -2.17 -11.92
N ALA A 20 2.41 -1.99 -12.72
CA ALA A 20 3.64 -2.77 -12.59
C ALA A 20 4.36 -2.51 -11.25
N ASP A 21 4.42 -1.25 -10.82
CA ASP A 21 5.03 -0.87 -9.53
C ASP A 21 4.17 -1.38 -8.36
N TRP A 22 2.85 -1.37 -8.52
CA TRP A 22 1.92 -1.94 -7.53
C TRP A 22 2.10 -3.46 -7.39
N GLU A 23 2.05 -4.21 -8.48
CA GLU A 23 2.25 -5.66 -8.46
C GLU A 23 3.63 -6.03 -7.90
N HIS A 24 4.68 -5.24 -8.20
CA HIS A 24 6.00 -5.44 -7.61
C HIS A 24 6.00 -5.28 -6.09
N LEU A 25 5.35 -4.23 -5.55
CA LEU A 25 5.15 -4.08 -4.12
C LEU A 25 4.46 -5.31 -3.52
N LEU A 26 3.40 -5.82 -4.15
CA LEU A 26 2.67 -6.99 -3.68
C LEU A 26 3.56 -8.25 -3.65
N ASP A 27 4.36 -8.47 -4.69
CA ASP A 27 5.29 -9.60 -4.77
C ASP A 27 6.36 -9.56 -3.67
N GLN A 28 6.86 -8.36 -3.33
CA GLN A 28 7.80 -8.19 -2.20
C GLN A 28 7.14 -8.51 -0.87
N ILE A 29 5.89 -8.08 -0.66
CA ILE A 29 5.14 -8.40 0.57
C ILE A 29 4.90 -9.90 0.71
N VAL A 30 4.57 -10.60 -0.39
CA VAL A 30 4.40 -12.06 -0.38
C VAL A 30 5.71 -12.80 -0.07
N SER A 31 6.85 -12.27 -0.53
CA SER A 31 8.17 -12.89 -0.35
C SER A 31 8.90 -12.43 0.91
N ASP A 32 8.27 -11.60 1.76
CA ASP A 32 8.89 -10.91 2.89
C ASP A 32 10.16 -10.12 2.48
N GLY A 33 10.15 -9.62 1.25
CA GLY A 33 11.18 -8.74 0.69
C GLY A 33 11.00 -7.29 1.14
N THR A 34 12.05 -6.49 0.93
CA THR A 34 12.11 -5.08 1.33
C THR A 34 12.51 -4.15 0.18
N ASP A 35 12.73 -4.69 -1.02
CA ASP A 35 13.09 -3.90 -2.19
C ASP A 35 11.83 -3.52 -2.95
N PHE A 36 11.17 -2.45 -2.49
CA PHE A 36 9.88 -2.03 -3.02
C PHE A 36 10.00 -1.09 -4.25
N GLY A 37 11.22 -0.88 -4.76
CA GLY A 37 11.47 -0.07 -5.93
C GLY A 37 10.95 1.37 -5.80
N ARG A 38 10.10 1.79 -6.75
CA ARG A 38 9.51 3.13 -6.80
C ARG A 38 8.60 3.43 -5.60
N LEU A 39 7.82 2.44 -5.17
CA LEU A 39 6.94 2.57 -4.03
C LEU A 39 7.71 2.28 -2.77
N HIS A 40 8.08 3.31 -2.02
CA HIS A 40 8.88 3.11 -0.82
C HIS A 40 7.97 2.88 0.39
N ALA A 41 7.98 1.64 0.90
CA ALA A 41 7.30 1.27 2.15
C ALA A 41 8.29 1.27 3.33
N VAL A 42 7.94 1.97 4.41
CA VAL A 42 8.76 2.05 5.63
C VAL A 42 7.94 1.63 6.83
N PHE A 43 8.45 0.68 7.62
CA PHE A 43 7.80 0.21 8.84
C PHE A 43 8.12 1.11 10.03
N LEU A 44 7.08 1.45 10.79
CA LEU A 44 7.16 2.30 11.97
C LEU A 44 7.34 1.43 13.24
N LEU A 45 7.85 2.04 14.31
CA LEU A 45 8.09 1.35 15.60
C LEU A 45 6.81 0.82 16.25
N ASP A 46 5.66 1.40 15.94
CA ASP A 46 4.35 0.97 16.42
C ASP A 46 3.75 -0.19 15.59
N GLY A 47 4.45 -0.63 14.56
CA GLY A 47 4.03 -1.70 13.65
C GLY A 47 3.13 -1.22 12.50
N GLY A 48 2.88 0.08 12.37
CA GLY A 48 2.31 0.66 11.16
C GLY A 48 3.31 0.74 10.02
N PHE A 49 2.88 1.32 8.90
CA PHE A 49 3.78 1.60 7.77
C PHE A 49 3.42 2.89 7.06
N THR A 50 4.41 3.48 6.40
CA THR A 50 4.18 4.59 5.46
C THR A 50 4.45 4.14 4.04
N LEU A 51 3.74 4.73 3.07
CA LEU A 51 3.91 4.49 1.65
C LEU A 51 4.10 5.82 0.92
N THR A 52 5.14 5.91 0.10
CA THR A 52 5.45 7.09 -0.73
C THR A 52 5.84 6.66 -2.13
N ASP A 53 5.33 7.35 -3.16
CA ASP A 53 5.82 7.20 -4.53
C ASP A 53 7.06 8.09 -4.75
N THR A 54 8.24 7.48 -4.85
CA THR A 54 9.51 8.20 -5.05
C THR A 54 9.79 8.59 -6.49
N GLY A 55 9.00 8.08 -7.45
CA GLY A 55 9.07 8.45 -8.86
C GLY A 55 8.40 9.78 -9.18
N ILE A 56 7.67 10.36 -8.23
CA ILE A 56 6.97 11.65 -8.38
C ILE A 56 7.54 12.65 -7.36
N PRO A 57 8.11 13.78 -7.80
CA PRO A 57 8.56 14.83 -6.89
C PRO A 57 7.41 15.35 -6.01
N ASN A 58 7.68 15.49 -4.70
CA ASN A 58 6.71 15.96 -3.70
C ASN A 58 5.44 15.10 -3.57
N SER A 59 5.52 13.82 -3.95
CA SER A 59 4.43 12.87 -3.69
C SER A 59 4.07 12.87 -2.20
N PRO A 60 2.77 12.83 -1.83
CA PRO A 60 2.39 12.70 -0.44
C PRO A 60 2.88 11.37 0.13
N THR A 61 3.06 11.34 1.45
CA THR A 61 3.28 10.10 2.20
C THR A 61 1.96 9.68 2.83
N LEU A 62 1.51 8.46 2.52
CA LEU A 62 0.39 7.83 3.19
C LEU A 62 0.90 7.13 4.44
N THR A 63 0.15 7.22 5.54
CA THR A 63 0.51 6.59 6.82
C THR A 63 -0.63 5.69 7.23
N TYR A 64 -0.29 4.45 7.57
CA TYR A 64 -1.23 3.43 7.97
C TYR A 64 -0.86 2.89 9.35
N THR A 65 -1.88 2.65 10.16
CA THR A 65 -1.74 2.01 11.46
C THR A 65 -1.31 0.56 11.33
N LYS A 66 -0.86 -0.03 12.44
CA LYS A 66 -0.57 -1.47 12.50
C LYS A 66 -1.74 -2.35 12.04
N ALA A 67 -2.96 -2.01 12.45
CA ALA A 67 -4.15 -2.78 12.07
C ALA A 67 -4.43 -2.71 10.57
N GLU A 68 -4.20 -1.54 9.95
CA GLU A 68 -4.34 -1.37 8.50
C GLU A 68 -3.25 -2.11 7.73
N TRP A 69 -2.01 -2.11 8.23
CA TRP A 69 -0.95 -2.94 7.68
C TRP A 69 -1.31 -4.44 7.73
N ASP A 70 -1.73 -4.93 8.89
CA ASP A 70 -2.05 -6.35 9.09
C ASP A 70 -3.21 -6.78 8.16
N ALA A 71 -4.23 -5.93 8.01
CA ALA A 71 -5.33 -6.12 7.07
C ALA A 71 -4.87 -6.12 5.60
N PHE A 72 -4.04 -5.14 5.22
CA PHE A 72 -3.49 -5.04 3.88
C PHE A 72 -2.67 -6.29 3.53
N ARG A 73 -1.73 -6.69 4.40
CA ARG A 73 -0.91 -7.88 4.20
C ARG A 73 -1.76 -9.14 4.08
N ALA A 74 -2.82 -9.29 4.88
CA ALA A 74 -3.74 -10.41 4.76
C ALA A 74 -4.42 -10.44 3.38
N GLY A 75 -4.90 -9.30 2.88
CA GLY A 75 -5.49 -9.18 1.53
C GLY A 75 -4.48 -9.48 0.41
N VAL A 76 -3.22 -9.07 0.56
CA VAL A 76 -2.14 -9.40 -0.38
C VAL A 76 -1.91 -10.91 -0.44
N LEU A 77 -1.79 -11.56 0.72
CA LEU A 77 -1.56 -13.01 0.81
C LEU A 77 -2.77 -13.84 0.32
N ALA A 78 -3.98 -13.30 0.46
CA ALA A 78 -5.19 -13.89 -0.10
C ALA A 78 -5.34 -13.65 -1.62
N GLY A 79 -4.52 -12.78 -2.21
CA GLY A 79 -4.57 -12.43 -3.64
C GLY A 79 -5.69 -11.45 -4.01
N GLU A 80 -6.36 -10.84 -3.02
CA GLU A 80 -7.52 -9.96 -3.21
C GLU A 80 -7.17 -8.59 -3.81
N LEU A 81 -5.89 -8.23 -3.73
CA LEU A 81 -5.37 -6.93 -4.14
C LEU A 81 -4.63 -6.96 -5.50
N ARG A 82 -4.67 -8.08 -6.21
CA ARG A 82 -4.11 -8.24 -7.57
C ARG A 82 -5.15 -7.98 -8.67
N GLY A 83 -4.70 -7.51 -9.83
CA GLY A 83 -5.53 -7.35 -11.04
C GLY A 83 -6.22 -5.98 -11.20
N ASP A 84 -7.14 -5.88 -12.17
CA ASP A 84 -7.68 -4.59 -12.66
C ASP A 84 -8.64 -3.88 -11.71
N ASN A 85 -9.07 -4.52 -10.61
CA ASN A 85 -10.00 -3.93 -9.65
C ASN A 85 -9.71 -4.43 -8.22
N PRO A 86 -8.58 -4.02 -7.62
CA PRO A 86 -8.21 -4.44 -6.28
C PRO A 86 -9.29 -3.99 -5.29
N ARG A 87 -9.92 -4.96 -4.60
CA ARG A 87 -10.92 -4.66 -3.59
C ARG A 87 -10.20 -4.48 -2.26
N GLY A 88 -9.97 -3.23 -1.86
CA GLY A 88 -9.55 -2.92 -0.49
C GLY A 88 -10.62 -3.41 0.48
N VAL A 89 -10.35 -4.48 1.22
CA VAL A 89 -11.25 -4.94 2.27
C VAL A 89 -11.14 -3.97 3.44
N LEU A 90 -12.24 -3.29 3.75
CA LEU A 90 -12.36 -2.43 4.92
C LEU A 90 -12.41 -3.34 6.16
N VAL A 91 -11.27 -3.53 6.83
CA VAL A 91 -11.24 -4.23 8.11
C VAL A 91 -11.65 -3.23 9.18
N THR A 92 -12.90 -3.34 9.62
CA THR A 92 -13.41 -2.62 10.79
C THR A 92 -12.66 -3.11 12.04
N ALA A 93 -12.03 -2.17 12.74
CA ALA A 93 -11.44 -2.37 14.06
C ALA A 93 -12.51 -2.65 15.12
#